data_AF-A0A428SRU2-F1
#
_entry.id   AF-A0A428SRU2-F1
#
_cell.length_a   1.000
_cell.length_b   1.000
_cell.length_c   1.000
_cell.angle_alpha   90.00
_cell.angle_beta   90.00
_cell.angle_gamma   90.00
#
_symmetry.space_group_name_H-M   'P 1'
#
loop_
_entity.id
_entity.type
_entity.pdbx_description
1 polymer ?
#
loop_
_entity_poly.entity_id
_entity_poly.type
_entity_poly.pdbx_seq_one_letter_code
_entity_poly.pdbx_strand_id
1 'polypeptide(L)'
;MSKSTKDQGPPHQLAPAPSQNGEVYDDTAHDAVFGEITEDGPNYRNVGWLGTSALMMKTQIGLGVLSIPAVFDTLGMIPGLICLCTIAAITTWSDWMVGAFKLRHREVYGIADAVVTVTYVVIGCVVYYFCGSYVATPALGSAGVTIKKVAYGIAIPGLIVSTTLTIHVPSKYIFVRLLRDSKHLAANTMVHWTTWLGCTFGIAFVAYVIASAIPVFGGLISLVGALLGTLMSVSVIILGTFLMVAGTYGSVVGIINSYNMDGGSKPFSCADNSGSV
;
A
#
# COMPACT_ATOMS: atom_id res chain seq x y z
N MET A 1 26.31 -60.32 38.17
CA MET A 1 26.70 -59.17 37.31
C MET A 1 25.43 -58.37 37.04
N SER A 2 25.17 -57.38 37.89
CA SER A 2 23.97 -56.53 37.88
C SER A 2 24.13 -55.41 36.84
N LYS A 3 23.13 -55.18 35.99
CA LYS A 3 23.05 -53.98 35.15
C LYS A 3 21.84 -53.15 35.61
N SER A 4 22.17 -51.99 36.16
CA SER A 4 21.24 -50.99 36.69
C SER A 4 20.48 -50.29 35.57
N THR A 5 19.16 -50.26 35.73
CA THR A 5 18.19 -49.39 35.06
C THR A 5 18.60 -47.92 35.24
N LYS A 6 18.56 -47.12 34.16
CA LYS A 6 18.65 -45.65 34.23
C LYS A 6 17.26 -45.06 33.96
N ASP A 7 16.85 -44.20 34.90
CA ASP A 7 15.62 -43.43 34.94
C ASP A 7 15.30 -42.65 33.66
N GLN A 8 14.02 -42.68 33.29
CA GLN A 8 13.39 -41.76 32.35
C GLN A 8 13.04 -40.47 33.10
N GLY A 9 13.57 -39.33 32.64
CA GLY A 9 13.20 -38.01 33.17
C GLY A 9 11.76 -37.61 32.80
N PRO A 10 11.10 -36.73 33.57
CA PRO A 10 9.68 -36.41 33.40
C PRO A 10 9.41 -35.56 32.14
N PRO A 11 8.17 -35.58 31.60
CA PRO A 11 7.79 -34.82 30.41
C PRO A 11 7.84 -33.31 30.67
N HIS A 12 8.37 -32.59 29.67
CA HIS A 12 8.60 -31.15 29.68
C HIS A 12 7.34 -30.35 30.05
N GLN A 13 7.25 -29.92 31.31
CA GLN A 13 6.26 -28.94 31.74
C GLN A 13 6.60 -27.58 31.10
N LEU A 14 5.65 -27.00 30.36
CA LEU A 14 5.77 -25.64 29.83
C LEU A 14 5.65 -24.65 31.00
N ALA A 15 6.79 -24.22 31.53
CA ALA A 15 6.83 -23.11 32.47
C ALA A 15 6.44 -21.80 31.77
N PRO A 16 5.78 -20.84 32.45
CA PRO A 16 5.55 -19.52 31.89
C PRO A 16 6.89 -18.86 31.58
N ALA A 17 7.06 -18.39 30.34
CA ALA A 17 8.24 -17.63 29.96
C ALA A 17 8.35 -16.37 30.85
N PRO A 18 9.51 -16.10 31.48
CA PRO A 18 9.68 -14.90 32.28
C PRO A 18 9.53 -13.68 31.37
N SER A 19 8.72 -12.71 31.81
CA SER A 19 8.62 -11.39 31.17
C SER A 19 9.97 -10.68 31.28
N GLN A 20 10.82 -10.83 30.26
CA GLN A 20 12.08 -10.12 30.18
C GLN A 20 11.86 -8.76 29.51
N ASN A 21 12.04 -7.72 30.31
CA ASN A 21 12.04 -6.34 29.85
C ASN A 21 13.28 -6.09 28.98
N GLY A 22 13.09 -5.90 27.68
CA GLY A 22 13.95 -5.02 26.87
C GLY A 22 15.24 -5.59 26.27
N GLU A 23 15.52 -6.88 26.33
CA GLU A 23 16.67 -7.45 25.60
C GLU A 23 16.22 -8.02 24.25
N VAL A 24 16.66 -7.38 23.17
CA VAL A 24 16.49 -7.87 21.81
C VAL A 24 17.40 -9.08 21.64
N TYR A 25 16.84 -10.29 21.59
CA TYR A 25 17.59 -11.51 21.29
C TYR A 25 18.39 -11.33 19.99
N ASP A 26 19.70 -11.54 20.11
CA ASP A 26 20.70 -11.55 19.04
C ASP A 26 20.66 -12.90 18.28
N ASP A 27 19.48 -13.29 17.79
CA ASP A 27 19.38 -14.30 16.72
C ASP A 27 19.53 -13.59 15.37
N THR A 28 20.60 -12.81 15.21
CA THR A 28 20.85 -11.93 14.05
C THR A 28 21.29 -12.67 12.79
N ALA A 29 21.39 -14.00 12.81
CA ALA A 29 21.87 -14.73 11.64
C ALA A 29 20.89 -14.73 10.45
N HIS A 30 19.57 -14.61 10.66
CA HIS A 30 18.58 -14.76 9.58
C HIS A 30 17.42 -13.75 9.67
N ASP A 31 17.30 -12.89 8.66
CA ASP A 31 16.16 -11.98 8.45
C ASP A 31 15.10 -12.64 7.55
N ALA A 32 13.82 -12.50 7.91
CA ALA A 32 12.72 -13.16 7.20
C ALA A 32 12.53 -12.70 5.74
N VAL A 33 13.04 -11.51 5.37
CA VAL A 33 12.92 -10.95 4.01
C VAL A 33 14.28 -10.84 3.33
N PHE A 34 15.33 -10.49 4.08
CA PHE A 34 16.66 -10.21 3.51
C PHE A 34 17.64 -11.39 3.60
N GLY A 35 17.24 -12.52 4.20
CA GLY A 35 18.06 -13.73 4.29
C GLY A 35 19.13 -13.64 5.38
N GLU A 36 20.21 -14.42 5.23
CA GLU A 36 21.27 -14.46 6.24
C GLU A 36 22.09 -13.17 6.30
N ILE A 37 22.30 -12.66 7.52
CA ILE A 37 23.13 -11.47 7.75
C ILE A 37 24.59 -11.95 7.79
N THR A 38 25.24 -11.98 6.62
CA THR A 38 26.66 -12.28 6.49
C THR A 38 27.53 -11.10 6.95
N GLU A 39 28.68 -11.39 7.55
CA GLU A 39 29.63 -10.38 8.07
C GLU A 39 30.11 -9.37 6.99
N ASP A 40 30.21 -9.82 5.73
CA ASP A 40 30.61 -9.00 4.57
C ASP A 40 29.42 -8.33 3.83
N GLY A 41 28.18 -8.55 4.27
CA GLY A 41 26.96 -8.07 3.61
C GLY A 41 26.38 -6.78 4.20
N PRO A 42 25.55 -6.04 3.45
CA PRO A 42 24.84 -4.88 4.00
C PRO A 42 23.86 -5.29 5.11
N ASN A 43 24.14 -4.88 6.35
CA ASN A 43 23.26 -5.13 7.49
C ASN A 43 22.10 -4.11 7.53
N TYR A 44 20.96 -4.50 6.95
CA TYR A 44 19.75 -3.67 6.88
C TYR A 44 19.04 -3.43 8.22
N ARG A 45 19.49 -4.08 9.31
CA ARG A 45 18.94 -3.93 10.66
C ARG A 45 19.78 -3.05 11.58
N ASN A 46 20.92 -2.54 11.11
CA ASN A 46 21.87 -1.79 11.93
C ASN A 46 21.47 -0.32 12.20
N VAL A 47 20.21 0.04 11.94
CA VAL A 47 19.71 1.35 12.34
C VAL A 47 19.33 1.30 13.83
N GLY A 48 20.26 1.66 14.70
CA GLY A 48 20.00 1.75 16.14
C GLY A 48 18.82 2.66 16.48
N TRP A 49 18.32 2.59 17.72
CA TRP A 49 17.15 3.37 18.16
C TRP A 49 17.30 4.88 17.91
N LEU A 50 18.52 5.42 18.04
CA LEU A 50 18.83 6.82 17.75
C LEU A 50 18.68 7.15 16.25
N GLY A 51 19.22 6.30 15.38
CA GLY A 51 19.11 6.47 13.93
C GLY A 51 17.66 6.36 13.46
N THR A 52 16.91 5.40 14.02
CA THR A 52 15.49 5.20 13.71
C THR A 52 14.66 6.40 14.14
N SER A 53 14.85 6.89 15.37
CA SER A 53 14.16 8.07 15.89
C SER A 53 14.47 9.32 15.05
N ALA A 54 15.73 9.55 14.67
CA ALA A 54 16.11 10.68 13.83
C ALA A 54 15.50 10.62 12.42
N LEU A 55 15.47 9.42 11.82
CA LEU A 55 14.85 9.19 10.52
C LEU A 55 13.33 9.42 10.57
N MET A 56 12.65 8.94 11.60
CA MET A 56 11.20 9.15 11.76
C MET A 56 10.87 10.61 12.04
N MET A 57 11.63 11.29 12.90
CA MET A 57 11.46 12.72 13.20
C MET A 57 11.56 13.59 11.94
N LYS A 58 12.49 13.25 11.02
CA LYS A 58 12.64 13.95 9.74
C LYS A 58 11.37 13.93 8.90
N THR A 59 10.59 12.84 8.93
CA THR A 59 9.35 12.72 8.17
C THR A 59 8.20 13.55 8.76
N GLN A 60 8.19 13.75 10.08
CA GLN A 60 7.13 14.48 10.78
C GLN A 60 7.23 16.00 10.61
N ILE A 61 8.45 16.53 10.42
CA ILE A 61 8.68 17.97 10.21
C ILE A 61 7.98 18.48 8.95
N GLY A 62 7.94 17.67 7.88
CA GLY A 62 7.32 18.05 6.61
C GLY A 62 5.79 17.92 6.55
N LEU A 63 5.19 17.07 7.39
CA LEU A 63 3.76 16.77 7.34
C LEU A 63 2.91 17.58 8.33
N GLY A 64 3.47 18.04 9.46
CA GLY A 64 2.66 18.62 10.54
C GLY A 64 3.19 19.91 11.17
N VAL A 65 4.51 20.10 11.27
CA VAL A 65 5.08 21.20 12.09
C VAL A 65 4.75 22.59 11.53
N LEU A 66 4.64 22.72 10.20
CA LEU A 66 4.25 23.98 9.56
C LEU A 66 2.78 24.35 9.80
N SER A 67 1.92 23.40 10.15
CA SER A 67 0.48 23.61 10.35
C SER A 67 0.10 23.86 11.81
N ILE A 68 0.98 23.57 12.78
CA ILE A 68 0.72 23.78 14.21
C ILE A 68 0.37 25.24 14.55
N PRO A 69 1.06 26.27 14.01
CA PRO A 69 0.71 27.66 14.29
C PRO A 69 -0.71 28.02 13.83
N ALA A 70 -1.12 27.58 12.64
CA ALA A 70 -2.46 27.83 12.10
C ALA A 70 -3.57 27.13 12.91
N VAL A 71 -3.29 25.93 13.42
CA VAL A 71 -4.21 25.19 14.30
C VAL A 71 -4.43 25.94 15.62
N PHE A 72 -3.37 26.48 16.22
CA PHE A 72 -3.48 27.27 17.45
C PHE A 72 -4.11 28.65 17.24
N ASP A 73 -3.93 29.26 16.08
CA ASP A 73 -4.61 30.51 15.72
C ASP A 73 -6.13 30.32 15.58
N THR A 74 -6.56 29.20 14.97
CA THR A 74 -7.98 28.91 14.75
C THR A 74 -8.70 28.43 16.01
N LEU A 75 -8.10 27.49 16.75
CA LEU A 75 -8.74 26.86 17.92
C LEU A 75 -8.50 27.67 19.21
N GLY A 76 -7.41 28.44 19.27
CA GLY A 76 -6.89 29.03 20.50
C GLY A 76 -5.98 28.07 21.28
N MET A 77 -5.09 28.64 22.10
CA MET A 77 -4.00 27.93 22.77
C MET A 77 -4.47 26.79 23.70
N ILE A 78 -5.46 27.05 24.55
CA ILE A 78 -5.93 26.09 25.56
C ILE A 78 -6.63 24.87 24.93
N PRO A 79 -7.69 25.04 24.11
CA PRO A 79 -8.33 23.90 23.45
C PRO A 79 -7.40 23.22 22.44
N GLY A 80 -6.54 23.98 21.75
CA GLY A 80 -5.50 23.43 20.86
C GLY A 80 -4.55 22.48 21.59
N LEU A 81 -4.06 22.86 22.78
CA LEU A 81 -3.18 22.02 23.60
C LEU A 81 -3.87 20.74 24.07
N ILE A 82 -5.14 20.82 24.48
CA ILE A 82 -5.93 19.64 24.90
C ILE A 82 -6.08 18.66 23.72
N CYS A 83 -6.45 19.16 22.54
CA CYS A 83 -6.55 18.33 21.33
C CYS A 83 -5.21 17.69 20.97
N LEU A 84 -4.11 18.46 21.03
CA LEU A 84 -2.77 17.97 20.72
C LEU A 84 -2.32 16.85 21.68
N CYS A 85 -2.54 17.03 22.99
CA CYS A 85 -2.25 16.00 23.99
C CYS A 85 -3.11 14.74 23.79
N THR A 86 -4.38 14.90 23.44
CA THR A 86 -5.30 13.77 23.19
C THR A 86 -4.86 12.96 21.98
N ILE A 87 -4.52 13.64 20.88
CA ILE A 87 -4.00 12.99 19.67
C ILE A 87 -2.67 12.30 19.98
N ALA A 88 -1.75 12.96 20.69
CA ALA A 88 -0.46 12.38 21.07
C ALA A 88 -0.61 11.11 21.92
N ALA A 89 -1.59 11.08 22.84
CA ALA A 89 -1.87 9.88 23.62
C ALA A 89 -2.38 8.72 22.75
N ILE A 90 -3.32 9.00 21.83
CA ILE A 90 -3.88 8.00 20.91
C ILE A 90 -2.82 7.46 19.96
N THR A 91 -1.96 8.33 19.42
CA THR A 91 -0.86 7.89 18.52
C THR A 91 0.16 7.04 19.26
N THR A 92 0.56 7.46 20.46
CA THR A 92 1.51 6.70 21.29
C THR A 92 0.97 5.31 21.63
N TRP A 93 -0.33 5.22 21.96
CA TRP A 93 -0.98 3.94 22.20
C TRP A 93 -1.01 3.03 20.96
N SER A 94 -1.31 3.62 19.80
CA SER A 94 -1.34 2.91 18.53
C SER A 94 0.05 2.36 18.16
N ASP A 95 1.08 3.18 18.31
CA ASP A 95 2.47 2.80 18.05
C ASP A 95 2.95 1.70 19.00
N TRP A 96 2.56 1.77 20.27
CA TRP A 96 2.86 0.71 21.23
C TRP A 96 2.20 -0.62 20.84
N MET A 97 0.94 -0.60 20.39
CA MET A 97 0.25 -1.81 19.93
C MET A 97 0.92 -2.43 18.70
N VAL A 98 1.29 -1.59 17.72
CA VAL A 98 2.00 -2.04 16.50
C VAL A 98 3.37 -2.61 16.86
N GLY A 99 4.11 -1.95 17.76
CA GLY A 99 5.40 -2.44 18.26
C GLY A 99 5.28 -3.79 18.97
N ALA A 100 4.31 -3.91 19.88
CA ALA A 100 4.06 -5.15 20.62
C ALA A 100 3.62 -6.30 19.70
N PHE A 101 2.87 -6.01 18.64
CA PHE A 101 2.51 -6.99 17.61
C PHE A 101 3.73 -7.40 16.78
N LYS A 102 4.55 -6.45 16.34
CA LYS A 102 5.74 -6.69 15.51
C LYS A 102 6.83 -7.50 16.23
N LEU A 103 6.93 -7.36 17.55
CA LEU A 103 7.80 -8.21 18.37
C LEU A 103 7.32 -9.67 18.41
N ARG A 104 6.00 -9.91 18.30
CA ARG A 104 5.39 -11.25 18.28
C ARG A 104 5.34 -11.88 16.89
N HIS A 105 5.26 -11.07 15.84
CA HIS A 105 5.16 -11.49 14.43
C HIS A 105 6.17 -10.74 13.57
N ARG A 106 7.42 -11.21 13.59
CA ARG A 106 8.54 -10.55 12.88
C ARG A 106 8.42 -10.67 11.35
N GLU A 107 7.64 -11.63 10.85
CA GLU A 107 7.33 -11.76 9.42
C GLU A 107 6.38 -10.68 8.85
N VAL A 108 5.69 -9.91 9.69
CA VAL A 108 4.73 -8.88 9.24
C VAL A 108 5.40 -7.51 9.25
N TYR A 109 5.70 -6.96 8.07
CA TYR A 109 6.51 -5.75 7.96
C TYR A 109 5.68 -4.47 8.00
N GLY A 110 4.51 -4.46 7.36
CA GLY A 110 3.58 -3.33 7.33
C GLY A 110 2.17 -3.65 7.82
N ILE A 111 1.40 -2.59 8.11
CA ILE A 111 -0.02 -2.73 8.45
C ILE A 111 -0.83 -3.30 7.29
N ALA A 112 -0.42 -2.98 6.05
CA ALA A 112 -1.03 -3.54 4.85
C ALA A 112 -0.85 -5.07 4.79
N ASP A 113 0.35 -5.57 5.09
CA ASP A 113 0.63 -7.01 5.12
C ASP A 113 -0.18 -7.71 6.20
N ALA A 114 -0.31 -7.08 7.37
CA ALA A 114 -1.15 -7.58 8.46
C ALA A 114 -2.62 -7.69 8.03
N VAL A 115 -3.17 -6.64 7.42
CA VAL A 115 -4.56 -6.59 6.96
C VAL A 115 -4.81 -7.61 5.86
N VAL A 116 -3.90 -7.70 4.88
CA VAL A 116 -4.00 -8.68 3.78
C VAL A 116 -3.94 -10.10 4.35
N THR A 117 -2.98 -10.40 5.22
CA THR A 117 -2.81 -11.73 5.81
C THR A 117 -4.05 -12.13 6.61
N VAL A 118 -4.53 -11.26 7.51
CA VAL A 118 -5.75 -11.54 8.30
C VAL A 118 -6.95 -11.74 7.39
N THR A 119 -7.13 -10.88 6.38
CA THR A 119 -8.26 -10.99 5.45
C THR A 119 -8.22 -12.30 4.67
N TYR A 120 -7.07 -12.66 4.10
CA TYR A 120 -6.90 -13.89 3.33
C TYR A 120 -7.04 -15.13 4.19
N VAL A 121 -6.48 -15.13 5.40
CA VAL A 121 -6.62 -16.25 6.35
C VAL A 121 -8.08 -16.40 6.77
N VAL A 122 -8.77 -15.31 7.14
CA VAL A 122 -10.18 -15.37 7.55
C VAL A 122 -11.05 -15.86 6.39
N ILE A 123 -10.92 -15.28 5.19
CA ILE A 123 -11.69 -15.70 4.02
C ILE A 123 -11.36 -17.16 3.67
N GLY A 124 -10.06 -17.51 3.65
CA GLY A 124 -9.60 -18.86 3.35
C GLY A 124 -10.13 -19.90 4.33
N CYS A 125 -10.03 -19.66 5.63
CA CYS A 125 -10.56 -20.53 6.68
C CYS A 125 -12.07 -20.69 6.59
N VAL A 126 -12.81 -19.59 6.40
CA VAL A 126 -14.29 -19.62 6.27
C VAL A 126 -14.69 -20.39 5.02
N VAL A 127 -14.08 -20.10 3.87
CA VAL A 127 -14.39 -20.80 2.62
C VAL A 127 -14.02 -22.27 2.71
N TYR A 128 -12.88 -22.62 3.30
CA TYR A 128 -12.48 -24.01 3.48
C TYR A 128 -13.41 -24.76 4.44
N TYR A 129 -13.84 -24.13 5.54
CA TYR A 129 -14.77 -24.72 6.49
C TYR A 129 -16.15 -25.01 5.86
N PHE A 130 -16.68 -24.10 5.04
CA PHE A 130 -18.02 -24.25 4.45
C PHE A 130 -18.06 -24.93 3.08
N CYS A 131 -17.02 -24.80 2.25
CA CYS A 131 -16.97 -25.35 0.88
C CYS A 131 -16.05 -26.58 0.74
N GLY A 132 -15.15 -26.81 1.70
CA GLY A 132 -14.16 -27.89 1.64
C GLY A 132 -13.17 -27.75 0.49
N SER A 133 -12.67 -28.89 -0.01
CA SER A 133 -11.71 -28.97 -1.13
C SER A 133 -12.32 -28.66 -2.50
N TYR A 134 -13.65 -28.59 -2.61
CA TYR A 134 -14.38 -28.41 -3.87
C TYR A 134 -14.83 -26.96 -4.10
N VAL A 135 -13.99 -25.99 -3.73
CA VAL A 135 -14.26 -24.57 -3.97
C VAL A 135 -14.29 -24.28 -5.47
N ALA A 136 -15.36 -23.65 -5.95
CA ALA A 136 -15.43 -23.18 -7.32
C ALA A 136 -14.38 -22.09 -7.55
N THR A 137 -13.81 -22.03 -8.76
CA THR A 137 -13.02 -20.88 -9.20
C THR A 137 -13.87 -20.08 -10.17
N PRO A 138 -14.25 -18.82 -9.87
CA PRO A 138 -13.96 -18.02 -8.66
C PRO A 138 -14.72 -18.46 -7.41
N ALA A 139 -14.17 -18.23 -6.21
CA ALA A 139 -14.71 -18.70 -4.92
C ALA A 139 -16.18 -18.31 -4.67
N LEU A 140 -16.60 -17.14 -5.16
CA LEU A 140 -17.98 -16.63 -5.16
C LEU A 140 -19.00 -17.60 -5.78
N GLY A 141 -18.55 -18.47 -6.68
CA GLY A 141 -19.37 -19.50 -7.33
C GLY A 141 -19.84 -20.61 -6.40
N SER A 142 -19.17 -20.80 -5.26
CA SER A 142 -19.48 -21.84 -4.27
C SER A 142 -20.68 -21.47 -3.37
N ALA A 143 -21.12 -20.21 -3.41
CA ALA A 143 -22.27 -19.75 -2.63
C ALA A 143 -23.60 -20.27 -3.20
N GLY A 144 -24.60 -20.40 -2.32
CA GLY A 144 -25.97 -20.75 -2.72
C GLY A 144 -26.54 -19.79 -3.78
N VAL A 145 -27.52 -20.25 -4.56
CA VAL A 145 -28.03 -19.57 -5.77
C VAL A 145 -28.36 -18.08 -5.54
N THR A 146 -29.02 -17.75 -4.43
CA THR A 146 -29.39 -16.38 -4.09
C THR A 146 -28.18 -15.51 -3.73
N ILE A 147 -27.32 -15.99 -2.83
CA ILE A 147 -26.12 -15.26 -2.39
C ILE A 147 -25.14 -15.05 -3.54
N LYS A 148 -24.97 -16.05 -4.40
CA LYS A 148 -24.14 -15.94 -5.61
C LYS A 148 -24.57 -14.79 -6.50
N LYS A 149 -25.88 -14.67 -6.80
CA LYS A 149 -26.40 -13.58 -7.63
C LYS A 149 -26.16 -12.20 -7.01
N VAL A 150 -26.39 -12.07 -5.70
CA VAL A 150 -26.14 -10.82 -4.97
C VAL A 150 -24.66 -10.46 -4.98
N ALA A 151 -23.79 -11.43 -4.69
CA ALA A 151 -22.35 -11.21 -4.63
C ALA A 151 -21.77 -10.83 -6.00
N TYR A 152 -22.20 -11.49 -7.08
CA TYR A 152 -21.84 -11.06 -8.44
C TYR A 152 -22.43 -9.69 -8.79
N GLY A 153 -23.65 -9.37 -8.33
CA GLY A 153 -24.25 -8.04 -8.51
C GLY A 153 -23.41 -6.92 -7.90
N ILE A 154 -22.89 -7.12 -6.68
CA ILE A 154 -21.99 -6.17 -6.01
C ILE A 154 -20.60 -6.13 -6.68
N ALA A 155 -20.13 -7.26 -7.20
CA ALA A 155 -18.84 -7.34 -7.89
C ALA A 155 -18.84 -6.65 -9.27
N ILE A 156 -19.98 -6.63 -9.98
CA ILE A 156 -20.09 -6.10 -11.35
C ILE A 156 -19.53 -4.67 -11.50
N PRO A 157 -19.89 -3.68 -10.66
CA PRO A 157 -19.32 -2.34 -10.77
C PRO A 157 -17.79 -2.33 -10.71
N GLY A 158 -17.19 -3.08 -9.78
CA GLY A 158 -15.75 -3.21 -9.66
C GLY A 158 -15.12 -3.87 -10.89
N LEU A 159 -15.73 -4.97 -11.37
CA LEU A 159 -15.30 -5.67 -12.57
C LEU A 159 -15.37 -4.77 -13.81
N ILE A 160 -16.45 -4.01 -13.98
CA ILE A 160 -16.62 -3.07 -15.10
C ILE A 160 -15.53 -2.00 -15.05
N VAL A 161 -15.24 -1.42 -13.89
CA VAL A 161 -14.19 -0.39 -13.76
C VAL A 161 -12.83 -0.98 -14.12
N SER A 162 -12.47 -2.15 -13.57
CA SER A 162 -11.20 -2.81 -13.87
C SER A 162 -11.08 -3.19 -15.36
N THR A 163 -12.13 -3.74 -15.95
CA THR A 163 -12.18 -4.06 -17.40
C THR A 163 -12.09 -2.80 -18.24
N THR A 164 -12.75 -1.72 -17.84
CA THR A 164 -12.70 -0.43 -18.56
C THR A 164 -11.29 0.13 -18.56
N LEU A 165 -10.62 0.20 -17.40
CA LEU A 165 -9.26 0.73 -17.30
C LEU A 165 -8.28 -0.05 -18.18
N THR A 166 -8.36 -1.38 -18.16
CA THR A 166 -7.45 -2.26 -18.91
C THR A 166 -7.71 -2.26 -20.42
N ILE A 167 -8.96 -2.12 -20.87
CA ILE A 167 -9.29 -1.94 -22.29
C ILE A 167 -8.94 -0.53 -22.78
N HIS A 168 -9.05 0.47 -21.90
CA HIS A 168 -8.87 1.87 -22.29
C HIS A 168 -7.44 2.19 -22.71
N VAL A 169 -6.44 1.67 -22.02
CA VAL A 169 -5.01 1.91 -22.33
C VAL A 169 -4.65 1.52 -23.77
N PRO A 170 -4.86 0.26 -24.21
CA PRO A 170 -4.59 -0.13 -25.61
C PRO A 170 -5.54 0.57 -26.59
N SER A 171 -6.81 0.81 -26.23
CA SER A 171 -7.76 1.51 -27.10
C SER A 171 -7.29 2.91 -27.42
N LYS A 172 -6.86 3.66 -26.40
CA LYS A 172 -6.31 5.00 -26.55
C LYS A 172 -5.02 5.00 -27.37
N TYR A 173 -4.16 4.01 -27.19
CA TYR A 173 -2.94 3.88 -27.98
C TYR A 173 -3.24 3.73 -29.48
N ILE A 174 -4.14 2.82 -29.85
CA ILE A 174 -4.54 2.59 -31.25
C ILE A 174 -5.27 3.81 -31.80
N PHE A 175 -6.19 4.39 -31.02
CA PHE A 175 -6.96 5.57 -31.39
C PHE A 175 -6.07 6.78 -31.73
N VAL A 176 -5.09 7.08 -30.86
CA VAL A 176 -4.13 8.18 -31.08
C VAL A 176 -3.23 7.90 -32.27
N ARG A 177 -2.90 6.64 -32.56
CA ARG A 177 -2.11 6.27 -33.73
C ARG A 177 -2.88 6.43 -35.04
N LEU A 178 -4.15 6.04 -35.06
CA LEU A 178 -4.99 6.12 -36.26
C LEU A 178 -5.36 7.57 -36.63
N LEU A 179 -5.63 8.41 -35.63
CA LEU A 179 -6.08 9.79 -35.85
C LEU A 179 -4.96 10.83 -35.66
N ARG A 180 -3.70 10.39 -35.56
CA ARG A 180 -2.54 11.30 -35.47
C ARG A 180 -2.55 12.28 -36.63
N ASP A 181 -2.24 13.54 -36.35
CA ASP A 181 -2.21 14.66 -37.32
C ASP A 181 -3.55 14.98 -38.00
N SER A 182 -4.67 14.46 -37.49
CA SER A 182 -6.01 14.80 -37.97
C SER A 182 -6.76 15.72 -37.01
N LYS A 183 -7.59 16.62 -37.56
CA LYS A 183 -8.55 17.43 -36.77
C LYS A 183 -9.55 16.57 -35.99
N HIS A 184 -9.77 15.33 -36.43
CA HIS A 184 -10.71 14.38 -35.83
C HIS A 184 -10.22 13.83 -34.48
N LEU A 185 -8.93 13.97 -34.15
CA LEU A 185 -8.40 13.53 -32.85
C LEU A 185 -9.04 14.28 -31.67
N ALA A 186 -9.28 15.59 -31.84
CA ALA A 186 -9.79 16.45 -30.77
C ALA A 186 -11.16 17.08 -31.08
N ALA A 187 -11.63 17.06 -32.33
CA ALA A 187 -12.93 17.60 -32.70
C ALA A 187 -14.05 16.55 -32.58
N ASN A 188 -15.21 16.98 -32.09
CA ASN A 188 -16.45 16.20 -32.04
C ASN A 188 -16.97 15.89 -33.46
N THR A 189 -16.45 14.83 -34.06
CA THR A 189 -16.78 14.42 -35.43
C THR A 189 -17.23 12.97 -35.45
N MET A 190 -18.04 12.58 -36.44
CA MET A 190 -18.47 11.19 -36.56
C MET A 190 -17.28 10.22 -36.67
N VAL A 191 -16.22 10.61 -37.38
CA VAL A 191 -14.98 9.83 -37.50
C VAL A 191 -14.29 9.61 -36.15
N HIS A 192 -14.32 10.60 -35.25
CA HIS A 192 -13.81 10.46 -33.87
C HIS A 192 -14.59 9.37 -33.13
N TRP A 193 -15.92 9.49 -33.08
CA TRP A 193 -16.79 8.57 -32.35
C TRP A 193 -16.72 7.15 -32.90
N THR A 194 -16.74 6.98 -34.22
CA THR A 194 -16.66 5.65 -34.85
C THR A 194 -15.30 4.99 -34.60
N THR A 195 -14.20 5.75 -34.69
CA THR A 195 -12.86 5.21 -34.46
C THR A 195 -12.65 4.86 -32.99
N TRP A 196 -13.13 5.70 -32.06
CA TRP A 196 -13.03 5.47 -30.63
C TRP A 196 -13.83 4.24 -30.18
N LEU A 197 -15.11 4.16 -30.59
CA LEU A 197 -15.95 2.99 -30.30
C LEU A 197 -15.38 1.73 -30.98
N GLY A 198 -14.92 1.84 -32.22
CA GLY A 198 -14.32 0.74 -32.96
C GLY A 198 -13.08 0.16 -32.26
N CYS A 199 -12.16 1.02 -31.80
CA CYS A 199 -10.98 0.58 -31.04
C CYS A 199 -11.38 -0.10 -29.73
N THR A 200 -12.33 0.49 -29.00
CA THR A 200 -12.77 -0.01 -27.69
C THR A 200 -13.49 -1.36 -27.81
N PHE A 201 -14.45 -1.49 -28.72
CA PHE A 201 -15.15 -2.75 -28.98
C PHE A 201 -14.24 -3.81 -29.60
N GLY A 202 -13.33 -3.41 -30.49
CA GLY A 202 -12.38 -4.33 -31.12
C GLY A 202 -11.48 -5.00 -30.08
N ILE A 203 -10.91 -4.22 -29.15
CA ILE A 203 -10.09 -4.76 -28.06
C ILE A 203 -10.92 -5.62 -27.11
N ALA A 204 -12.13 -5.18 -26.75
CA ALA A 204 -13.02 -5.96 -25.91
C ALA A 204 -13.34 -7.34 -26.52
N PHE A 205 -13.60 -7.37 -27.83
CA PHE A 205 -13.88 -8.60 -28.56
C PHE A 205 -12.67 -9.53 -28.60
N VAL A 206 -11.48 -9.02 -28.92
CA VAL A 206 -10.24 -9.80 -28.91
C VAL A 206 -9.97 -10.38 -27.52
N ALA A 207 -10.13 -9.57 -26.47
CA ALA A 207 -9.97 -10.01 -25.09
C ALA A 207 -10.97 -11.13 -24.72
N TYR A 208 -12.23 -11.01 -25.16
CA TYR A 208 -13.25 -12.05 -24.98
C TYR A 208 -12.88 -13.36 -25.68
N VAL A 209 -12.39 -13.30 -26.92
CA VAL A 209 -11.95 -14.49 -27.67
C VAL A 209 -10.80 -15.19 -26.94
N ILE A 210 -9.77 -14.44 -26.53
CA ILE A 210 -8.63 -14.98 -25.79
C ILE A 210 -9.09 -15.60 -24.47
N ALA A 211 -9.98 -14.94 -23.74
CA ALA A 211 -10.55 -15.47 -22.51
C ALA A 211 -11.34 -16.78 -22.76
N SER A 212 -12.15 -16.85 -23.81
CA SER A 212 -12.89 -18.08 -24.13
C SER A 212 -11.99 -19.24 -24.59
N ALA A 213 -10.78 -18.94 -25.09
CA ALA A 213 -9.86 -19.91 -25.66
C ALA A 213 -8.93 -20.57 -24.63
N ILE A 214 -8.69 -19.95 -23.47
CA ILE A 214 -7.73 -20.44 -22.47
C ILE A 214 -8.48 -21.17 -21.34
N PRO A 215 -8.42 -22.51 -21.27
CA PRO A 215 -9.13 -23.27 -20.24
C PRO A 215 -8.44 -23.25 -18.86
N VAL A 216 -7.16 -22.83 -18.78
CA VAL A 216 -6.36 -22.82 -17.54
C VAL A 216 -6.05 -21.39 -17.09
N PHE A 217 -7.05 -20.71 -16.54
CA PHE A 217 -6.91 -19.32 -16.09
C PHE A 217 -6.04 -19.15 -14.85
N GLY A 218 -6.12 -20.07 -13.87
CA GLY A 218 -5.43 -19.90 -12.58
C GLY A 218 -3.91 -19.87 -12.71
N GLY A 219 -3.34 -20.84 -13.43
CA GLY A 219 -1.89 -20.90 -13.67
C GLY A 219 -1.36 -19.71 -14.48
N LEU A 220 -2.14 -19.26 -15.49
CA LEU A 220 -1.77 -18.10 -16.30
C LEU A 220 -1.72 -16.81 -15.48
N ILE A 221 -2.74 -16.55 -14.65
CA ILE A 221 -2.79 -15.36 -13.79
C ILE A 221 -1.62 -15.38 -12.80
N SER A 222 -1.31 -16.55 -12.22
CA SER A 222 -0.17 -16.69 -11.29
C SER A 222 1.17 -16.44 -11.99
N LEU A 223 1.36 -16.95 -13.20
CA LEU A 223 2.58 -16.75 -13.99
C LEU A 223 2.75 -15.27 -14.39
N VAL A 224 1.69 -14.64 -14.89
CA VAL A 224 1.69 -13.22 -15.25
C VAL A 224 1.98 -12.36 -14.03
N GLY A 225 1.39 -12.67 -12.87
CA GLY A 225 1.67 -11.99 -11.60
C GLY A 225 3.14 -12.14 -11.16
N ALA A 226 3.69 -13.35 -11.25
CA ALA A 226 5.09 -13.60 -10.90
C ALA A 226 6.09 -12.89 -11.84
N LEU A 227 5.80 -12.84 -13.14
CA LEU A 227 6.69 -12.23 -14.14
C LEU A 227 6.59 -10.70 -14.18
N LEU A 228 5.37 -10.14 -14.10
CA LEU A 228 5.12 -8.71 -14.32
C LEU A 228 4.90 -7.93 -13.01
N GLY A 229 4.64 -8.60 -11.89
CA GLY A 229 4.40 -7.94 -10.61
C GLY A 229 5.59 -7.12 -10.14
N THR A 230 6.80 -7.66 -10.25
CA THR A 230 8.04 -6.95 -9.91
C THR A 230 8.25 -5.71 -10.77
N LEU A 231 7.99 -5.80 -12.09
CA LEU A 231 8.08 -4.67 -13.02
C LEU A 231 7.09 -3.56 -12.66
N MET A 232 5.86 -3.91 -12.29
CA MET A 232 4.86 -2.93 -11.84
C MET A 232 5.33 -2.21 -10.59
N SER A 233 5.86 -2.93 -9.59
CA SER A 233 6.40 -2.32 -8.37
C SER A 233 7.52 -1.33 -8.66
N VAL A 234 8.46 -1.69 -9.54
CA VAL A 234 9.55 -0.79 -9.96
C VAL A 234 9.01 0.47 -10.63
N SER A 235 8.00 0.33 -11.50
CA SER A 235 7.40 1.49 -12.18
C SER A 235 6.72 2.46 -11.22
N VAL A 236 6.06 1.95 -10.16
CA VAL A 236 5.42 2.77 -9.12
C VAL A 236 6.47 3.52 -8.32
N ILE A 237 7.59 2.89 -7.99
CA ILE A 237 8.70 3.56 -7.28
C ILE A 237 9.24 4.72 -8.13
N ILE A 238 9.53 4.49 -9.41
CA ILE A 238 10.03 5.53 -10.33
C ILE A 238 9.04 6.69 -10.43
N LEU A 239 7.76 6.39 -10.65
CA LEU A 239 6.72 7.42 -10.75
C LEU A 239 6.55 8.18 -9.43
N GLY A 240 6.57 7.48 -8.30
CA GLY A 240 6.49 8.07 -6.97
C GLY A 240 7.65 9.01 -6.69
N THR A 241 8.89 8.60 -7.00
CA THR A 241 10.08 9.45 -6.88
C THR A 241 9.97 10.68 -7.77
N PHE A 242 9.52 10.52 -9.03
CA PHE A 242 9.31 11.64 -9.93
C PHE A 242 8.29 12.64 -9.37
N LEU A 243 7.13 12.16 -8.91
CA LEU A 243 6.10 13.03 -8.31
C LEU A 243 6.59 13.74 -7.05
N MET A 244 7.40 13.07 -6.23
CA MET A 244 7.99 13.68 -5.03
C MET A 244 8.95 14.81 -5.38
N VAL A 245 9.86 14.58 -6.34
CA VAL A 245 10.83 15.60 -6.80
C VAL A 245 10.12 16.76 -7.49
N ALA A 246 9.17 16.46 -8.40
CA ALA A 246 8.41 17.47 -9.10
C ALA A 246 7.53 18.31 -8.15
N GLY A 247 6.88 17.68 -7.18
CA GLY A 247 6.08 18.36 -6.15
C GLY A 247 6.95 19.27 -5.27
N THR A 248 8.09 18.77 -4.80
CA THR A 248 9.03 19.55 -3.98
C THR A 248 9.58 20.74 -4.77
N TYR A 249 9.99 20.53 -6.01
CA TYR A 249 10.46 21.60 -6.89
C TYR A 249 9.36 22.66 -7.13
N GLY A 250 8.12 22.22 -7.38
CA GLY A 250 6.96 23.10 -7.54
C GLY A 250 6.71 23.97 -6.31
N SER A 251 6.78 23.39 -5.10
CA SER A 251 6.67 24.13 -3.85
C SER A 251 7.79 25.15 -3.66
N VAL A 252 9.05 24.77 -3.96
CA VAL A 252 10.21 25.67 -3.85
C VAL A 252 10.07 26.86 -4.82
N VAL A 253 9.70 26.60 -6.07
CA VAL A 253 9.47 27.65 -7.07
C VAL A 253 8.29 28.54 -6.66
N GLY A 254 7.22 27.97 -6.11
CA GLY A 254 6.09 28.72 -5.56
C GLY A 254 6.53 29.71 -4.47
N ILE A 255 7.38 29.27 -3.54
CA ILE A 255 7.95 30.13 -2.49
C ILE A 255 8.84 31.22 -3.11
N ILE A 256 9.71 30.89 -4.05
CA ILE A 256 10.59 31.88 -4.71
C ILE A 256 9.76 32.95 -5.43
N ASN A 257 8.72 32.54 -6.16
CA ASN A 257 7.83 33.46 -6.85
C ASN A 257 7.10 34.39 -5.86
N SER A 258 6.67 33.85 -4.71
CA SER A 258 6.02 34.65 -3.66
C SER A 258 6.94 35.74 -3.07
N TYR A 259 8.26 35.52 -3.03
CA TYR A 259 9.23 36.52 -2.57
C TYR A 259 9.58 37.57 -3.62
N ASN A 260 9.39 37.26 -4.91
CA ASN A 260 9.75 38.12 -6.03
C ASN A 260 8.59 39.00 -6.52
N MET A 261 7.38 38.85 -5.97
CA MET A 261 6.24 39.72 -6.26
C MET A 261 6.35 41.03 -5.45
N ASP A 262 6.00 42.16 -6.07
CA ASP A 262 5.92 43.45 -5.38
C ASP A 262 4.85 43.37 -4.26
N GLY A 263 5.29 43.48 -2.99
CA GLY A 263 4.45 43.28 -1.81
C GLY A 263 4.53 41.88 -1.17
N GLY A 264 5.36 40.97 -1.70
CA GLY A 264 5.58 39.64 -1.15
C GLY A 264 6.19 39.65 0.26
N SER A 265 5.61 38.90 1.20
CA SER A 265 6.10 38.81 2.57
C SER A 265 7.35 37.92 2.66
N LYS A 266 8.43 38.46 3.23
CA LYS A 266 9.65 37.68 3.57
C LYS A 266 9.48 37.04 4.95
N PRO A 267 10.15 35.92 5.26
CA PRO A 267 10.20 35.39 6.62
C PRO A 267 10.71 36.48 7.56
N PHE A 268 10.01 36.73 8.65
CA PHE A 268 10.35 37.77 9.64
C PHE A 268 10.24 39.23 9.15
N SER A 269 9.48 39.48 8.08
CA SER A 269 9.04 40.83 7.74
C SER A 269 7.99 41.31 8.76
N CYS A 270 8.14 42.52 9.31
CA CYS A 270 7.11 43.16 10.14
C CYS A 270 5.90 43.66 9.32
N ALA A 271 5.68 43.14 8.11
CA ALA A 271 4.54 43.47 7.28
C ALA A 271 3.28 42.77 7.81
N ASP A 272 2.21 43.54 7.99
CA ASP A 272 0.90 43.03 8.39
C ASP A 272 0.29 42.20 7.24
N ASN A 273 0.05 40.91 7.50
CA ASN A 273 -0.57 39.98 6.55
C ASN A 273 -1.98 39.53 6.97
N SER A 274 -2.61 40.19 7.94
CA SER A 274 -3.90 39.79 8.54
C SER A 274 -5.09 39.73 7.56
N GLY A 275 -4.89 40.11 6.29
CA GLY A 275 -5.88 40.07 5.21
C GLY A 275 -5.61 39.07 4.08
N SER A 276 -4.58 38.21 4.15
CA SER A 276 -4.36 37.19 3.10
C SER A 276 -5.18 35.92 3.38
N VAL A 277 -6.13 35.61 2.50
CA VAL A 277 -6.93 34.37 2.47
C VAL A 277 -6.20 33.19 1.85
#